data_AF-A0AAD3DJB8-F1
#
_entry.id   AF-A0AAD3DJB8-F1
#
_cell.length_a   1.000
_cell.length_b   1.000
_cell.length_c   1.000
_cell.angle_alpha   90.00
_cell.angle_beta   90.00
_cell.angle_gamma   90.00
#
_symmetry.space_group_name_H-M   'P 1'
#
loop_
_entity.id
_entity.type
_entity.pdbx_description
1 polymer ?
#
loop_
_entity_poly.entity_id
_entity_poly.type
_entity_poly.pdbx_seq_one_letter_code
_entity_poly.pdbx_strand_id
1 'polypeptide(L)'
;MEAQCYARENFFGWSVYDVFLENYLSHFPQQQVMVLYTDDLASQPLEVFRRVEDFLGVRHHQYDEVRSALIFNSRDCYNWKCGKQKEEVQPLTLDSIDNTTTATESQQQQQQPQSTTTGAGNGMALMSVENIGKSNNGNRNSAFTQATARLTAFYRPHMQRLFRWADRGIIAQPPAAWRTAYG
;
A
#
# COMPACT_ATOMS: atom_id res chain seq x y z
N MET A 1 13.17 -7.93 12.57
CA MET A 1 13.94 -7.64 11.35
C MET A 1 13.04 -7.75 10.11
N GLU A 2 12.35 -8.89 9.91
CA GLU A 2 11.37 -9.16 8.83
C GLU A 2 10.52 -7.96 8.36
N ALA A 3 9.87 -7.23 9.27
CA ALA A 3 9.00 -6.10 8.94
C ALA A 3 9.66 -5.05 8.02
N GLN A 4 10.97 -4.82 8.15
CA GLN A 4 11.71 -3.88 7.29
C GLN A 4 12.02 -4.46 5.90
N CYS A 5 12.10 -5.78 5.75
CA CYS A 5 12.23 -6.45 4.46
C CYS A 5 10.90 -6.41 3.72
N TYR A 6 9.82 -6.87 4.37
CA TYR A 6 8.47 -6.86 3.79
C TYR A 6 8.08 -5.47 3.25
N ALA A 7 8.20 -4.42 4.07
CA ALA A 7 7.86 -3.04 3.73
C ALA A 7 8.69 -2.42 2.58
N ARG A 8 9.79 -3.07 2.17
CA ARG A 8 10.68 -2.63 1.08
C ARG A 8 10.57 -3.48 -0.19
N GLU A 9 10.23 -4.75 -0.07
CA GLU A 9 10.26 -5.72 -1.17
C GLU A 9 8.97 -5.78 -1.99
N ASN A 10 7.79 -5.53 -1.38
CA ASN A 10 6.52 -5.48 -2.11
C ASN A 10 5.52 -4.46 -1.54
N PHE A 11 4.46 -4.16 -2.29
CA PHE A 11 3.47 -3.14 -1.91
C PHE A 11 2.67 -3.51 -0.64
N PHE A 12 2.36 -4.80 -0.47
CA PHE A 12 1.63 -5.33 0.70
C PHE A 12 2.49 -5.44 1.96
N GLY A 13 3.77 -5.10 1.90
CA GLY A 13 4.66 -5.14 3.06
C GLY A 13 4.20 -4.31 4.25
N TRP A 14 3.45 -3.24 3.99
CA TRP A 14 2.80 -2.39 5.00
C TRP A 14 1.47 -2.94 5.51
N SER A 15 0.95 -4.01 4.90
CA SER A 15 -0.28 -4.70 5.25
C SER A 15 -0.05 -5.98 6.05
N VAL A 16 1.21 -6.33 6.35
CA VAL A 16 1.62 -7.45 7.22
C VAL A 16 1.49 -7.02 8.69
N TYR A 17 0.26 -6.65 9.08
CA TYR A 17 -0.04 -5.99 10.34
C TYR A 17 0.22 -6.86 11.58
N ASP A 18 0.16 -8.18 11.44
CA ASP A 18 0.48 -9.16 12.48
C ASP A 18 1.91 -8.99 12.99
N VAL A 19 2.90 -8.95 12.10
CA VAL A 19 4.31 -8.76 12.49
C VAL A 19 4.51 -7.40 13.16
N PHE A 20 3.86 -6.32 12.71
CA PHE A 20 3.96 -5.03 13.40
C PHE A 20 3.29 -5.06 14.78
N LEU A 21 2.11 -5.66 14.89
CA LEU A 21 1.34 -5.74 16.14
C LEU A 21 2.03 -6.61 17.19
N GLU A 22 2.65 -7.74 16.81
CA GLU A 22 3.47 -8.55 17.72
C GLU A 22 4.64 -7.76 18.31
N ASN A 23 5.31 -6.90 17.52
CA ASN A 23 6.37 -6.03 18.03
C ASN A 23 5.84 -5.02 19.06
N TYR A 24 4.67 -4.41 18.84
CA TYR A 24 4.03 -3.53 19.83
C TYR A 24 3.61 -4.28 21.11
N LEU A 25 2.97 -5.44 20.97
CA LEU A 25 2.51 -6.27 22.11
C LEU A 25 3.66 -6.90 22.92
N SER A 26 4.89 -6.90 22.38
CA SER A 26 6.09 -7.26 23.14
C SER A 26 6.56 -6.18 24.14
N HIS A 27 6.00 -4.96 24.03
CA HIS A 27 6.35 -3.81 24.87
C HIS A 27 5.15 -3.22 25.63
N PHE A 28 3.95 -3.29 25.07
CA PHE A 28 2.73 -2.75 25.65
C PHE A 28 1.70 -3.86 25.92
N PRO A 29 1.04 -3.89 27.09
CA PRO A 29 -0.05 -4.81 27.34
C PRO A 29 -1.20 -4.55 26.36
N GLN A 30 -1.92 -5.60 25.97
CA GLN A 30 -2.99 -5.53 24.95
C GLN A 30 -4.07 -4.49 25.28
N GLN A 31 -4.33 -4.23 26.57
CA GLN A 31 -5.28 -3.21 27.04
C GLN A 31 -4.85 -1.76 26.73
N GLN A 32 -3.59 -1.54 26.29
CA GLN A 32 -3.07 -0.25 25.82
C GLN A 32 -2.97 -0.17 24.28
N VAL A 33 -3.50 -1.16 23.55
CA VAL A 33 -3.47 -1.18 22.08
C VAL A 33 -4.89 -1.40 21.52
N MET A 34 -5.45 -0.36 20.91
CA MET A 34 -6.74 -0.44 20.22
C MET A 34 -6.54 -0.63 18.71
N VAL A 35 -7.20 -1.63 18.13
CA VAL A 35 -7.29 -1.83 16.69
C VAL A 35 -8.62 -1.27 16.19
N LEU A 36 -8.58 -0.45 15.14
CA LEU A 36 -9.76 0.11 14.48
C LEU A 36 -9.88 -0.43 13.07
N TYR A 37 -11.08 -0.85 12.69
CA TYR A 37 -11.40 -1.26 11.32
C TYR A 37 -11.89 -0.05 10.51
N THR A 38 -11.39 0.09 9.28
CA THR A 38 -11.84 1.14 8.35
C THR A 38 -13.31 1.01 8.00
N ASP A 39 -13.83 -0.22 8.00
CA ASP A 39 -15.18 -0.54 7.56
C ASP A 39 -16.20 -0.20 8.66
N ASP A 40 -15.86 -0.43 9.94
CA ASP A 40 -16.55 0.14 11.10
C ASP A 40 -16.60 1.67 10.99
N LEU A 41 -15.46 2.33 10.72
CA LEU A 41 -15.39 3.79 10.64
C LEU A 41 -16.21 4.36 9.46
N ALA A 42 -16.29 3.65 8.34
CA ALA A 42 -17.06 4.03 7.16
C ALA A 42 -18.55 3.68 7.23
N SER A 43 -19.00 2.93 8.24
CA SER A 43 -20.40 2.51 8.42
C SER A 43 -21.04 3.00 9.71
N GLN A 44 -20.26 3.14 10.78
CA GLN A 44 -20.67 3.50 12.14
C GLN A 44 -19.68 4.50 12.78
N PRO A 45 -19.37 5.65 12.13
CA PRO A 45 -18.29 6.55 12.58
C PRO A 45 -18.46 7.04 14.02
N LEU A 46 -19.70 7.35 14.44
CA LEU A 46 -20.00 7.80 15.80
C LEU A 46 -19.73 6.72 16.85
N GLU A 47 -20.05 5.45 16.58
CA GLU A 47 -19.76 4.33 17.50
C GLU A 47 -18.26 4.03 17.56
N VAL A 48 -17.52 4.23 16.46
CA VAL A 48 -16.05 4.20 16.48
C VAL A 48 -15.49 5.32 17.35
N PHE A 49 -16.00 6.55 17.22
CA PHE A 49 -15.56 7.66 18.07
C PHE A 49 -15.86 7.40 19.55
N ARG A 50 -17.05 6.87 19.91
CA ARG A 50 -17.33 6.47 21.31
C ARG A 50 -16.35 5.43 21.83
N ARG A 51 -16.10 4.36 21.07
CA ARG A 51 -15.12 3.32 21.45
C ARG A 51 -13.70 3.90 21.64
N VAL A 52 -13.30 4.89 20.85
CA VAL A 52 -12.01 5.60 21.00
C VAL A 52 -12.00 6.52 22.23
N GLU A 53 -13.08 7.25 22.49
CA GLU A 53 -13.21 8.13 23.65
C GLU A 53 -13.18 7.33 24.97
N ASP A 54 -13.89 6.20 25.02
CA ASP A 54 -13.89 5.25 26.14
C ASP A 54 -12.49 4.67 26.37
N PHE A 55 -11.81 4.23 25.30
CA PHE A 55 -10.45 3.69 25.37
C PHE A 55 -9.41 4.72 25.86
N LEU A 56 -9.57 6.00 25.46
CA LEU A 56 -8.73 7.11 25.92
C LEU A 56 -9.13 7.64 27.32
N GLY A 57 -10.23 7.16 27.90
CA GLY A 57 -10.75 7.64 29.19
C GLY A 57 -11.25 9.09 29.16
N VAL A 58 -11.66 9.61 28.00
CA VAL A 58 -12.12 11.00 27.82
C VAL A 58 -13.65 11.09 27.77
N ARG A 59 -14.19 12.28 28.03
CA ARG A 59 -15.64 12.52 27.96
C ARG A 59 -16.11 12.58 26.50
N HIS A 60 -17.21 11.87 26.22
CA HIS A 60 -17.91 11.87 24.94
C HIS A 60 -18.23 13.29 24.43
N HIS A 61 -17.74 13.62 23.25
CA HIS A 61 -17.98 14.87 22.54
C HIS A 61 -19.32 14.86 21.78
N GLN A 62 -19.96 16.01 21.61
CA GLN A 62 -21.17 16.11 20.78
C GLN A 62 -20.80 16.37 19.33
N TYR A 63 -20.64 15.28 18.58
CA TYR A 63 -20.34 15.31 17.14
C TYR A 63 -21.58 15.70 16.31
N ASP A 64 -21.32 16.38 15.19
CA ASP A 64 -22.32 16.62 14.13
C ASP A 64 -22.41 15.35 13.28
N GLU A 65 -23.52 14.61 13.40
CA GLU A 65 -23.71 13.30 12.76
C GLU A 65 -23.51 13.35 11.23
N VAL A 66 -24.02 14.41 10.60
CA VAL A 66 -23.98 14.60 9.14
C VAL A 66 -22.56 14.89 8.67
N ARG A 67 -21.78 15.66 9.44
CA ARG A 67 -20.39 16.00 9.11
C ARG A 67 -19.41 14.89 9.49
N SER A 68 -19.72 14.09 10.52
CA SER A 68 -18.96 12.90 10.92
C SER A 68 -19.12 11.72 9.95
N ALA A 69 -20.16 11.71 9.11
CA ALA A 69 -20.36 10.72 8.05
C ALA A 69 -19.70 11.08 6.70
N LEU A 70 -19.09 12.27 6.57
CA LEU A 70 -18.52 12.72 5.29
C LEU A 70 -17.25 11.94 4.89
N ILE A 71 -17.24 11.46 3.65
CA ILE A 71 -16.13 10.74 3.04
C ILE A 71 -15.19 11.74 2.36
N PHE A 72 -13.94 11.79 2.83
CA PHE A 72 -12.86 12.59 2.24
C PHE A 72 -11.92 11.72 1.39
N ASN A 73 -11.18 12.34 0.47
CA ASN A 73 -10.28 11.64 -0.47
C ASN A 73 -10.99 10.64 -1.40
N SER A 74 -12.29 10.85 -1.62
CA SER A 74 -13.07 10.14 -2.64
C SER A 74 -12.55 10.42 -4.06
N ARG A 75 -12.92 9.57 -5.02
CA ARG A 75 -12.65 9.84 -6.44
C ARG A 75 -13.20 11.22 -6.83
N ASP A 76 -12.40 11.94 -7.60
CA ASP A 76 -12.60 13.33 -8.03
C ASP A 76 -12.63 14.36 -6.87
N CYS A 77 -12.25 13.98 -5.64
CA CYS A 77 -12.25 14.88 -4.48
C CYS A 77 -11.16 14.57 -3.43
N TYR A 78 -9.91 14.91 -3.79
CA TYR A 78 -8.71 14.78 -2.96
C TYR A 78 -8.41 16.07 -2.17
N ASN A 79 -9.42 16.66 -1.52
CA ASN A 79 -9.30 17.91 -0.76
C ASN A 79 -10.16 17.85 0.52
N TRP A 80 -9.60 18.30 1.64
CA TRP A 80 -10.26 18.46 2.94
C TRP A 80 -11.44 19.45 2.94
N LYS A 81 -11.61 20.24 1.87
CA LYS A 81 -12.79 21.09 1.65
C LYS A 81 -13.93 20.44 0.87
N CYS A 82 -13.79 19.19 0.40
CA CYS A 82 -14.84 18.51 -0.36
C CYS A 82 -15.11 17.08 0.14
N GLY A 83 -15.46 16.96 1.41
CA GLY A 83 -16.10 15.75 1.94
C GLY A 83 -17.45 15.53 1.25
N LYS A 84 -17.73 14.30 0.83
CA LYS A 84 -18.96 13.87 0.15
C LYS A 84 -19.82 13.01 1.07
N GLN A 85 -21.13 13.02 0.85
CA GLN A 85 -21.99 11.95 1.37
C GLN A 85 -21.72 10.63 0.63
N LYS A 86 -22.08 9.51 1.25
CA LYS A 86 -21.80 8.16 0.74
C LYS A 86 -22.40 7.91 -0.64
N GLU A 87 -23.58 8.48 -0.88
CA GLU A 87 -24.37 8.37 -2.11
C GLU A 87 -23.78 9.22 -3.27
N GLU A 88 -22.93 10.21 -2.96
CA GLU A 88 -22.26 11.07 -3.95
C GLU A 88 -20.93 10.48 -4.45
N VAL A 89 -20.45 9.39 -3.82
CA VAL A 89 -19.21 8.71 -4.23
C VAL A 89 -19.52 7.73 -5.37
N GLN A 90 -19.30 8.17 -6.61
CA GLN A 90 -19.57 7.33 -7.78
C GLN A 90 -18.78 6.00 -7.74
N PRO A 91 -19.43 4.84 -7.96
CA PRO A 91 -18.77 3.54 -8.02
C PRO A 91 -17.90 3.39 -9.27
N LEU A 92 -16.89 2.52 -9.18
CA LEU A 92 -16.03 2.17 -10.32
C LEU A 92 -16.79 1.26 -11.30
N THR A 93 -17.37 1.83 -12.35
CA THR A 93 -17.89 1.06 -13.49
C THR A 93 -16.74 0.60 -14.37
N LEU A 94 -16.75 -0.68 -14.78
CA LEU A 94 -15.66 -1.27 -15.58
C LEU A 94 -15.49 -0.56 -16.94
N ASP A 95 -16.59 -0.11 -17.54
CA ASP A 95 -16.63 0.59 -18.84
C ASP A 95 -15.84 1.91 -18.85
N SER A 96 -15.55 2.48 -17.67
CA SER A 96 -14.76 3.71 -17.54
C SER A 96 -13.25 3.51 -17.71
N ILE A 97 -12.77 2.27 -17.83
CA ILE A 97 -11.34 1.94 -17.74
C ILE A 97 -10.63 1.95 -19.11
N ASP A 98 -11.31 1.57 -20.19
CA ASP A 98 -10.65 1.27 -21.48
C ASP A 98 -10.56 2.47 -22.45
N ASN A 99 -11.40 3.49 -22.29
CA ASN A 99 -11.55 4.59 -23.25
C ASN A 99 -10.42 5.65 -23.26
N THR A 100 -9.32 5.47 -22.49
CA THR A 100 -8.19 6.42 -22.46
C THR A 100 -7.04 5.98 -23.36
N THR A 101 -7.27 6.01 -24.68
CA THR A 101 -6.23 5.91 -25.72
C THR A 101 -6.34 7.12 -26.66
N THR A 102 -5.20 7.55 -27.22
CA THR A 102 -5.09 8.69 -28.17
C THR A 102 -5.58 10.04 -27.66
N ALA A 103 -4.73 10.68 -26.83
CA ALA A 103 -4.57 12.13 -26.86
C ALA A 103 -3.20 12.44 -27.49
N THR A 104 -3.16 13.38 -28.45
CA THR A 104 -1.97 13.70 -29.25
C THR A 104 -1.23 14.87 -28.63
N GLU A 105 0.08 14.76 -28.44
CA GLU A 105 0.93 15.92 -28.21
C GLU A 105 2.30 15.76 -28.88
N SER A 106 2.83 16.85 -29.42
CA SER A 106 3.94 16.83 -30.37
C SER A 106 5.12 17.67 -29.88
N GLN A 107 6.30 17.06 -29.94
CA GLN A 107 7.62 17.71 -30.07
C GLN A 107 7.94 18.91 -29.16
N GLN A 108 8.96 18.72 -28.32
CA GLN A 108 10.17 19.50 -28.52
C GLN A 108 11.43 18.71 -28.13
N GLN A 109 12.54 19.05 -28.78
CA GLN A 109 13.88 18.51 -28.57
C GLN A 109 14.58 19.38 -27.48
N GLN A 110 15.83 19.25 -27.02
CA GLN A 110 17.08 18.64 -27.52
C GLN A 110 18.07 18.76 -26.31
N GLN A 111 18.92 17.80 -25.92
CA GLN A 111 20.32 17.57 -26.34
C GLN A 111 21.03 16.62 -25.34
N GLN A 112 22.13 15.98 -25.76
CA GLN A 112 23.16 15.37 -24.90
C GLN A 112 24.50 16.11 -25.09
N PRO A 113 25.45 15.99 -24.15
CA PRO A 113 26.67 15.25 -24.48
C PRO A 113 27.12 14.24 -23.39
N GLN A 114 28.34 13.71 -23.49
CA GLN A 114 28.78 12.40 -22.96
C GLN A 114 29.86 12.48 -21.85
N SER A 115 29.93 11.40 -21.04
CA SER A 115 31.15 10.76 -20.43
C SER A 115 32.10 11.59 -19.53
N THR A 116 33.01 11.00 -18.74
CA THR A 116 33.22 9.60 -18.26
C THR A 116 32.67 9.46 -16.82
N THR A 117 33.09 8.63 -15.83
CA THR A 117 34.12 7.59 -15.54
C THR A 117 33.61 6.80 -14.29
N THR A 118 34.07 5.63 -13.83
CA THR A 118 35.17 4.69 -14.17
C THR A 118 34.62 3.24 -14.09
N GLY A 119 35.29 2.27 -13.44
CA GLY A 119 34.76 0.93 -13.15
C GLY A 119 35.59 0.15 -12.13
N ALA A 120 35.01 -0.93 -11.59
CA ALA A 120 35.69 -2.01 -10.86
C ALA A 120 34.79 -3.25 -10.88
N GLY A 121 35.33 -4.40 -11.32
CA GLY A 121 34.63 -5.67 -11.25
C GLY A 121 35.02 -6.45 -9.99
N ASN A 122 34.07 -7.18 -9.40
CA ASN A 122 34.35 -8.37 -8.60
C ASN A 122 33.10 -9.25 -8.55
N GLY A 123 33.20 -10.46 -9.11
CA GLY A 123 32.19 -11.48 -8.89
C GLY A 123 32.42 -12.16 -7.55
N MET A 124 31.35 -12.48 -6.83
CA MET A 124 31.42 -13.35 -5.65
C MET A 124 30.25 -14.32 -5.70
N ALA A 125 30.56 -15.62 -5.63
CA ALA A 125 29.54 -16.66 -5.75
C ALA A 125 28.73 -16.79 -4.45
N LEU A 126 27.41 -16.93 -4.57
CA LEU A 126 26.59 -17.42 -3.47
C LEU A 126 26.70 -18.95 -3.44
N MET A 127 27.39 -19.49 -2.43
CA MET A 127 27.42 -20.94 -2.18
C MET A 127 26.11 -21.41 -1.54
N SER A 128 25.73 -22.65 -1.82
CA SER A 128 24.64 -23.34 -1.13
C SER A 128 24.91 -23.46 0.38
N VAL A 129 23.88 -23.28 1.19
CA VAL A 129 23.83 -23.74 2.58
C VAL A 129 22.56 -24.55 2.76
N GLU A 130 22.71 -25.88 2.90
CA GLU A 130 21.63 -26.77 3.29
C GLU A 130 21.62 -27.00 4.82
N ASN A 131 20.46 -27.40 5.34
CA ASN A 131 20.27 -28.06 6.65
C ASN A 131 20.73 -27.32 7.93
N ILE A 132 19.84 -26.50 8.50
CA ILE A 132 19.64 -26.45 9.96
C ILE A 132 18.13 -26.48 10.29
N GLY A 133 17.74 -27.34 11.23
CA GLY A 133 16.52 -27.15 12.05
C GLY A 133 15.17 -27.53 11.43
N LYS A 134 14.68 -28.76 11.72
CA LYS A 134 13.26 -29.10 11.53
C LYS A 134 12.38 -28.35 12.55
N SER A 135 11.63 -27.37 12.09
CA SER A 135 10.50 -26.75 12.81
C SER A 135 9.33 -26.53 11.86
N ASN A 136 8.11 -26.40 12.38
CA ASN A 136 6.85 -26.45 11.61
C ASN A 136 6.58 -25.23 10.70
N ASN A 137 7.56 -24.32 10.52
CA ASN A 137 7.46 -23.16 9.62
C ASN A 137 7.27 -23.53 8.14
N GLY A 138 7.68 -24.74 7.71
CA GLY A 138 7.58 -25.16 6.31
C GLY A 138 6.19 -25.05 5.69
N ASN A 139 5.11 -25.16 6.48
CA ASN A 139 3.74 -25.03 6.00
C ASN A 139 3.18 -23.60 6.10
N ARG A 140 3.74 -22.74 6.95
CA ARG A 140 3.38 -21.31 7.03
C ARG A 140 4.07 -20.53 5.90
N ASN A 141 5.36 -20.77 5.71
CA ASN A 141 6.15 -20.10 4.68
C ASN A 141 5.64 -20.44 3.27
N SER A 142 5.19 -21.69 3.03
CA SER A 142 4.58 -22.07 1.76
C SER A 142 3.22 -21.38 1.53
N ALA A 143 2.34 -21.35 2.53
CA ALA A 143 1.04 -20.68 2.44
C ALA A 143 1.17 -19.17 2.23
N PHE A 144 2.07 -18.50 2.95
CA PHE A 144 2.37 -17.07 2.78
C PHE A 144 2.99 -16.78 1.40
N THR A 145 3.91 -17.62 0.93
CA THR A 145 4.51 -17.50 -0.41
C THR A 145 3.45 -17.65 -1.50
N GLN A 146 2.53 -18.61 -1.37
CA GLN A 146 1.40 -18.79 -2.29
C GLN A 146 0.43 -17.60 -2.25
N ALA A 147 0.11 -17.07 -1.07
CA ALA A 147 -0.73 -15.87 -0.94
C ALA A 147 -0.09 -14.66 -1.62
N THR A 148 1.19 -14.42 -1.34
CA THR A 148 1.99 -13.35 -1.96
C THR A 148 2.07 -13.52 -3.48
N ALA A 149 2.33 -14.74 -3.98
CA ALA A 149 2.38 -15.01 -5.41
C ALA A 149 1.03 -14.76 -6.12
N ARG A 150 -0.10 -15.14 -5.50
CA ARG A 150 -1.44 -14.86 -6.02
C ARG A 150 -1.73 -13.35 -6.06
N LEU A 151 -1.39 -12.62 -5.00
CA LEU A 151 -1.56 -11.16 -4.94
C LEU A 151 -0.67 -10.47 -5.98
N THR A 152 0.60 -10.84 -6.08
CA THR A 152 1.52 -10.30 -7.10
C THR A 152 1.03 -10.57 -8.52
N ALA A 153 0.49 -11.76 -8.80
CA ALA A 153 -0.12 -12.07 -10.10
C ALA A 153 -1.37 -11.22 -10.39
N PHE A 154 -2.26 -11.03 -9.40
CA PHE A 154 -3.46 -10.21 -9.53
C PHE A 154 -3.14 -8.72 -9.77
N TYR A 155 -2.18 -8.17 -9.02
CA TYR A 155 -1.83 -6.75 -9.11
C TYR A 155 -0.86 -6.40 -10.26
N ARG A 156 -0.12 -7.37 -10.83
CA ARG A 156 0.81 -7.16 -11.96
C ARG A 156 0.23 -6.29 -13.10
N PRO A 157 -0.93 -6.57 -13.72
CA PRO A 157 -1.47 -5.74 -14.81
C PRO A 157 -1.72 -4.28 -14.40
N HIS A 158 -2.13 -4.04 -13.15
CA HIS A 158 -2.34 -2.70 -12.62
C HIS A 158 -1.02 -1.97 -12.36
N MET A 159 -0.01 -2.66 -11.81
CA MET A 159 1.33 -2.12 -11.60
C MET A 159 2.04 -1.81 -12.93
N GLN A 160 1.93 -2.69 -13.93
CA GLN A 160 2.44 -2.43 -15.28
C GLN A 160 1.76 -1.21 -15.94
N ARG A 161 0.49 -0.90 -15.62
CA ARG A 161 -0.15 0.35 -16.05
C ARG A 161 0.48 1.58 -15.38
N LEU A 162 0.77 1.51 -14.08
CA LEU A 162 1.46 2.59 -13.36
C LEU A 162 2.90 2.79 -13.88
N PHE A 163 3.63 1.71 -14.20
CA PHE A 163 4.95 1.82 -14.83
C PHE A 163 4.88 2.54 -16.17
N ARG A 164 3.90 2.20 -17.04
CA ARG A 164 3.67 2.92 -18.30
C ARG A 164 3.28 4.40 -18.11
N TRP A 165 2.70 4.79 -16.98
CA TRP A 165 2.45 6.20 -16.67
C TRP A 165 3.72 6.91 -16.19
N ALA A 166 4.53 6.26 -15.35
CA ALA A 166 5.81 6.78 -14.89
C ALA A 166 6.83 6.94 -16.02
N ASP A 167 6.88 5.99 -16.95
CA ASP A 167 7.74 6.01 -18.14
C ASP A 167 7.31 7.07 -19.18
N ARG A 168 6.10 7.62 -19.01
CA ARG A 168 5.59 8.80 -19.76
C ARG A 168 5.71 10.10 -18.96
N GLY A 169 6.29 10.08 -17.75
CA GLY A 169 6.40 11.25 -16.88
C GLY A 169 5.08 11.74 -16.25
N ILE A 170 3.98 10.99 -16.39
CA ILE A 170 2.65 11.36 -15.86
C ILE A 170 2.63 11.29 -14.32
N ILE A 171 3.43 10.39 -13.75
CA ILE A 171 3.63 10.24 -12.30
C ILE A 171 5.13 10.09 -11.99
N ALA A 172 5.49 10.33 -10.72
CA ALA A 172 6.83 10.04 -10.23
C ALA A 172 7.17 8.54 -10.35
N GLN A 173 8.46 8.24 -10.54
CA GLN A 173 8.95 6.87 -10.73
C GLN A 173 8.74 6.00 -9.47
N PRO A 174 8.00 4.87 -9.57
CA PRO A 174 7.84 3.94 -8.45
C PRO A 174 9.16 3.29 -8.01
N PRO A 175 9.26 2.82 -6.76
CA PRO A 175 10.46 2.13 -6.26
C PRO A 175 10.93 1.00 -7.17
N ALA A 176 12.25 0.92 -7.41
CA ALA A 176 12.84 -0.07 -8.32
C ALA A 176 12.47 -1.52 -7.96
N ALA A 177 12.39 -1.85 -6.66
CA ALA A 177 11.95 -3.15 -6.17
C ALA A 177 10.55 -3.55 -6.69
N TRP A 178 9.63 -2.58 -6.87
CA TRP A 178 8.32 -2.87 -7.45
C TRP A 178 8.41 -3.21 -8.94
N ARG A 179 9.31 -2.59 -9.70
CA ARG A 179 9.57 -3.00 -11.10
C ARG A 179 10.17 -4.42 -11.17
N THR A 180 10.94 -4.84 -10.17
CA THR A 180 11.42 -6.23 -10.04
C THR A 180 10.30 -7.20 -9.66
N ALA A 181 9.39 -6.81 -8.75
CA ALA A 181 8.33 -7.68 -8.25
C ALA A 181 7.12 -7.82 -9.20
N TYR A 182 6.78 -6.75 -9.94
CA TYR A 182 5.58 -6.68 -10.80
C TYR A 182 5.90 -6.41 -12.28
N GLY A 183 7.15 -6.62 -12.70
CA GLY A 183 7.53 -6.67 -14.12
C GLY A 183 6.72 -7.70 -14.90
#